data_AF-A0AAV3GKN1-F1
#
_entry.id   AF-A0AAV3GKN1-F1
#
_cell.length_a   1.000
_cell.length_b   1.000
_cell.length_c   1.000
_cell.angle_alpha   90.00
_cell.angle_beta   90.00
_cell.angle_gamma   90.00
#
_symmetry.space_group_name_H-M   'P 1'
#
loop_
_entity.id
_entity.type
_entity.pdbx_description
1 polymer ?
#
loop_
_entity_poly.entity_id
_entity_poly.type
_entity_poly.pdbx_seq_one_letter_code
_entity_poly.pdbx_strand_id
1 'polypeptide(L)'
;EQEKQAMEKEALALNKVFPENQADAAKVTEMINVKNPTEKQKQQMSDYVVGLINDVREKLGLQKLKISNQAMKFAWDVAKYDNPKEFDHDVNAINRAAKENGFKEFPGQNFYENLSMGRFTTQEGKVSMYDFEKAARNALVSMLMNDGHSGYSHLDSLLDANETNMAVSISGDLNDISAKIHIISYNQSKLVEANTYEEGTAPVFKSKETLQKEVA
;
A
#
# COMPACT_ATOMS: atom_id res chain seq x y z
N GLU A 1 -18.91 12.71 17.03
CA GLU A 1 -18.68 11.29 17.40
C GLU A 1 -19.74 10.34 16.84
N GLN A 2 -21.04 10.53 17.10
CA GLN A 2 -22.07 9.63 16.56
C GLN A 2 -22.16 9.61 15.03
N GLU A 3 -22.09 10.78 14.38
CA GLU A 3 -22.09 10.87 12.90
C GLU A 3 -20.89 10.16 12.27
N LYS A 4 -19.72 10.31 12.91
CA LYS A 4 -18.49 9.66 12.49
C LYS A 4 -18.59 8.14 12.53
N GLN A 5 -19.05 7.59 13.66
CA GLN A 5 -19.25 6.14 13.81
C GLN A 5 -20.31 5.60 12.83
N ALA A 6 -21.34 6.39 12.51
CA ALA A 6 -22.32 6.03 11.50
C ALA A 6 -21.70 5.98 10.10
N MET A 7 -20.89 6.98 9.73
CA MET A 7 -20.17 7.01 8.46
C MET A 7 -19.20 5.83 8.32
N GLU A 8 -18.40 5.54 9.34
CA GLU A 8 -17.47 4.40 9.34
C GLU A 8 -18.23 3.08 9.13
N LYS A 9 -19.33 2.87 9.87
CA LYS A 9 -20.17 1.68 9.73
C LYS A 9 -20.77 1.53 8.34
N GLU A 10 -21.27 2.62 7.76
CA GLU A 10 -21.82 2.62 6.40
C GLU A 10 -20.73 2.33 5.36
N ALA A 11 -19.59 3.01 5.44
CA ALA A 11 -18.46 2.82 4.55
C ALA A 11 -17.93 1.38 4.58
N LEU A 12 -17.83 0.79 5.77
CA LEU A 12 -17.45 -0.62 5.95
C LEU A 12 -18.48 -1.57 5.33
N ALA A 13 -19.78 -1.30 5.49
CA ALA A 13 -20.84 -2.12 4.91
C ALA A 13 -20.79 -2.09 3.37
N LEU A 14 -20.61 -0.91 2.77
CA LEU A 14 -20.51 -0.72 1.32
C LEU A 14 -19.27 -1.38 0.72
N ASN A 15 -18.18 -1.48 1.48
CA ASN A 15 -16.89 -1.99 1.00
C ASN A 15 -16.56 -3.42 1.48
N LYS A 16 -17.49 -4.08 2.18
CA LYS A 16 -17.28 -5.40 2.79
C LYS A 16 -16.91 -6.49 1.78
N VAL A 17 -17.51 -6.45 0.59
CA VAL A 17 -17.33 -7.48 -0.44
C VAL A 17 -16.20 -7.05 -1.39
N PHE A 18 -15.25 -7.96 -1.62
CA PHE A 18 -14.23 -7.78 -2.65
C PHE A 18 -14.92 -7.93 -4.02
N PRO A 19 -14.85 -6.92 -4.91
CA PRO A 19 -15.43 -7.04 -6.23
C PRO A 19 -14.58 -7.98 -7.09
N GLU A 20 -15.21 -9.05 -7.61
CA GLU A 20 -14.55 -10.10 -8.37
C GLU A 20 -15.16 -10.23 -9.76
N ASN A 21 -14.33 -10.54 -10.75
CA ASN A 21 -14.73 -10.86 -12.11
C ASN A 21 -13.94 -12.07 -12.65
N GLN A 22 -14.24 -12.48 -13.89
CA GLN A 22 -13.61 -13.67 -14.50
C GLN A 22 -12.08 -13.57 -14.64
N ALA A 23 -11.52 -12.36 -14.81
CA ALA A 23 -10.07 -12.18 -14.90
C ALA A 23 -9.36 -12.45 -13.56
N ASP A 24 -10.06 -12.31 -12.43
CA ASP A 24 -9.49 -12.57 -11.10
C ASP A 24 -9.24 -14.06 -10.86
N ALA A 25 -9.93 -14.95 -11.59
CA ALA A 25 -9.71 -16.39 -11.49
C ALA A 25 -8.28 -16.79 -11.88
N ALA A 26 -7.65 -16.10 -12.84
CA ALA A 26 -6.27 -16.37 -13.24
C ALA A 26 -5.26 -16.00 -12.13
N LYS A 27 -5.57 -14.97 -11.34
CA LYS A 27 -4.70 -14.46 -10.26
C LYS A 27 -4.62 -15.39 -9.06
N VAL A 28 -5.57 -16.31 -8.89
CA VAL A 28 -5.56 -17.35 -7.84
C VAL A 28 -4.34 -18.26 -7.98
N THR A 29 -3.87 -18.49 -9.21
CA THR A 29 -2.69 -19.32 -9.49
C THR A 29 -1.41 -18.52 -9.72
N GLU A 30 -1.51 -17.19 -9.76
CA GLU A 30 -0.35 -16.30 -9.88
C GLU A 30 0.32 -16.13 -8.51
N MET A 31 1.25 -17.03 -8.19
CA MET A 31 1.91 -17.05 -6.89
C MET A 31 3.06 -16.04 -6.80
N ILE A 32 3.02 -15.19 -5.79
CA ILE A 32 4.06 -14.24 -5.41
C ILE A 32 4.91 -14.89 -4.32
N ASN A 33 6.22 -15.02 -4.53
CA ASN A 33 7.14 -15.37 -3.47
C ASN A 33 7.47 -14.12 -2.66
N VAL A 34 7.09 -14.07 -1.38
CA VAL A 34 7.22 -12.85 -0.56
C VAL A 34 8.67 -12.41 -0.36
N LYS A 35 9.64 -13.33 -0.47
CA LYS A 35 11.08 -13.02 -0.35
C LYS A 35 11.75 -12.74 -1.71
N ASN A 36 11.11 -13.10 -2.82
CA ASN A 36 11.68 -12.93 -4.16
C ASN A 36 10.60 -12.81 -5.24
N PRO A 37 9.78 -11.75 -5.23
CA PRO A 37 8.81 -11.49 -6.29
C PRO A 37 9.52 -11.03 -7.56
N THR A 38 8.90 -11.28 -8.70
CA THR A 38 9.38 -10.72 -9.98
C THR A 38 9.09 -9.22 -10.07
N GLU A 39 9.87 -8.47 -10.86
CA GLU A 39 9.61 -7.03 -11.07
C GLU A 39 8.19 -6.76 -11.61
N LYS A 40 7.67 -7.64 -12.46
CA LYS A 40 6.28 -7.57 -12.93
C LYS A 40 5.29 -7.64 -11.76
N GLN A 41 5.50 -8.56 -10.81
CA GLN A 41 4.64 -8.69 -9.64
C GLN A 41 4.77 -7.47 -8.71
N LYS A 42 5.98 -6.94 -8.50
CA LYS A 42 6.19 -5.69 -7.72
C LYS A 42 5.42 -4.51 -8.32
N GLN A 43 5.51 -4.35 -9.64
CA GLN A 43 4.78 -3.32 -10.37
C GLN A 43 3.27 -3.54 -10.25
N GLN A 44 2.77 -4.75 -10.50
CA GLN A 44 1.33 -5.07 -10.44
C GLN A 44 0.74 -4.80 -9.05
N MET A 45 1.46 -5.18 -7.98
CA MET A 45 1.04 -4.89 -6.61
C MET A 45 0.94 -3.37 -6.35
N SER A 46 1.94 -2.62 -6.78
CA SER A 46 1.97 -1.16 -6.61
C SER A 46 0.91 -0.47 -7.48
N ASP A 47 0.74 -0.87 -8.74
CA ASP A 47 -0.28 -0.35 -9.65
C ASP A 47 -1.68 -0.51 -9.07
N TYR A 48 -1.96 -1.69 -8.49
CA TYR A 48 -3.25 -1.97 -7.88
C TYR A 48 -3.54 -1.05 -6.69
N VAL A 49 -2.64 -1.01 -5.70
CA VAL A 49 -2.86 -0.22 -4.47
C VAL A 49 -2.86 1.28 -4.75
N VAL A 50 -1.88 1.75 -5.54
CA VAL A 50 -1.77 3.18 -5.90
C VAL A 50 -2.93 3.61 -6.78
N GLY A 51 -3.41 2.76 -7.69
CA GLY A 51 -4.60 3.00 -8.48
C GLY A 51 -5.86 3.18 -7.62
N LEU A 52 -6.06 2.32 -6.62
CA LEU A 52 -7.19 2.42 -5.69
C LEU A 52 -7.17 3.71 -4.86
N ILE A 53 -6.04 4.06 -4.25
CA ILE A 53 -5.94 5.29 -3.45
C ILE A 53 -6.02 6.54 -4.33
N ASN A 54 -5.54 6.49 -5.57
CA ASN A 54 -5.66 7.62 -6.50
C ASN A 54 -7.10 7.93 -6.90
N ASP A 55 -7.99 6.94 -7.01
CA ASP A 55 -9.43 7.20 -7.23
C ASP A 55 -10.02 8.01 -6.07
N VAL A 56 -9.63 7.69 -4.83
CA VAL A 56 -10.05 8.43 -3.63
C VAL A 56 -9.45 9.83 -3.61
N ARG A 57 -8.13 9.95 -3.83
CA ARG A 57 -7.42 11.23 -3.86
C ARG A 57 -8.00 12.18 -4.91
N GLU A 58 -8.28 11.69 -6.12
CA GLU A 58 -8.88 12.49 -7.19
C GLU A 58 -10.27 13.01 -6.81
N LYS A 59 -11.12 12.18 -6.18
CA LYS A 59 -12.44 12.59 -5.69
C LYS A 59 -12.38 13.66 -4.59
N LEU A 60 -11.26 13.74 -3.88
CA LEU A 60 -10.99 14.76 -2.86
C LEU A 60 -10.21 15.97 -3.40
N GLY A 61 -9.90 16.02 -4.69
CA GLY A 61 -9.12 17.11 -5.29
C GLY A 61 -7.63 17.08 -4.96
N LEU A 62 -7.12 15.95 -4.48
CA LEU A 62 -5.70 15.74 -4.19
C LEU A 62 -4.95 15.28 -5.45
N GLN A 63 -3.66 15.59 -5.51
CA GLN A 63 -2.80 15.12 -6.61
C GLN A 63 -2.66 13.59 -6.60
N LYS A 64 -2.56 13.01 -7.81
CA LYS A 64 -2.31 11.58 -7.99
C LYS A 64 -0.89 11.24 -7.57
N LEU A 65 -0.77 10.16 -6.80
CA LEU A 65 0.49 9.51 -6.47
C LEU A 65 1.03 8.80 -7.70
N LYS A 66 2.35 8.81 -7.83
CA LYS A 66 3.10 8.16 -8.90
C LYS A 66 3.88 6.96 -8.35
N ILE A 67 4.23 6.03 -9.23
CA ILE A 67 5.13 4.91 -8.94
C ILE A 67 6.42 5.13 -9.73
N SER A 68 7.56 5.03 -9.04
CA SER A 68 8.90 5.06 -9.64
C SER A 68 9.70 3.81 -9.27
N ASN A 69 10.81 3.56 -9.97
CA ASN A 69 11.71 2.47 -9.62
C ASN A 69 12.34 2.71 -8.25
N GLN A 70 12.66 3.97 -7.93
CA GLN A 70 13.10 4.39 -6.60
C GLN A 70 12.06 4.03 -5.52
N ALA A 71 10.77 4.33 -5.74
CA ALA A 71 9.73 4.03 -4.77
C ALA A 71 9.57 2.52 -4.55
N MET A 72 9.54 1.74 -5.63
CA MET A 72 9.45 0.29 -5.54
C MET A 72 10.68 -0.29 -4.84
N LYS A 73 11.89 0.13 -5.21
CA LYS A 73 13.11 -0.35 -4.56
C LYS A 73 13.09 -0.05 -3.06
N PHE A 74 12.72 1.17 -2.68
CA PHE A 74 12.64 1.56 -1.27
C PHE A 74 11.64 0.70 -0.51
N ALA A 75 10.42 0.52 -1.03
CA ALA A 75 9.41 -0.33 -0.39
C ALA A 75 9.88 -1.78 -0.21
N TRP A 76 10.52 -2.36 -1.22
CA TRP A 76 11.03 -3.74 -1.13
C TRP A 76 12.25 -3.88 -0.22
N ASP A 77 13.08 -2.84 -0.09
CA ASP A 77 14.17 -2.84 0.89
C ASP A 77 13.62 -2.73 2.34
N VAL A 78 12.54 -1.97 2.56
CA VAL A 78 11.84 -1.97 3.87
C VAL A 78 11.36 -3.39 4.21
N ALA A 79 10.61 -4.04 3.32
CA ALA A 79 10.10 -5.40 3.52
C ALA A 79 11.21 -6.45 3.68
N LYS A 80 12.35 -6.26 3.00
CA LYS A 80 13.52 -7.15 3.11
C LYS A 80 14.18 -7.08 4.48
N TYR A 81 14.23 -5.88 5.09
CA TYR A 81 14.86 -5.67 6.39
C TYR A 81 13.91 -5.85 7.57
N ASP A 82 12.61 -5.80 7.33
CA ASP A 82 11.57 -6.00 8.33
C ASP A 82 11.75 -7.33 9.09
N ASN A 83 11.68 -7.25 10.42
CA ASN A 83 11.64 -8.41 11.27
C ASN A 83 10.21 -9.03 11.24
N PRO A 84 10.03 -10.26 10.75
CA PRO A 84 8.70 -10.88 10.68
C PRO A 84 8.08 -11.14 12.06
N LYS A 85 8.86 -11.07 13.14
CA LYS A 85 8.38 -11.22 14.53
C LYS A 85 8.02 -9.90 15.20
N GLU A 86 8.30 -8.77 14.58
CA GLU A 86 7.85 -7.45 15.04
C GLU A 86 6.40 -7.25 14.62
N PHE A 87 5.54 -6.85 15.55
CA PHE A 87 4.10 -6.65 15.32
C PHE A 87 3.73 -5.17 15.15
N ASP A 88 4.70 -4.28 15.36
CA ASP A 88 4.63 -2.86 15.05
C ASP A 88 5.50 -2.53 13.82
N HIS A 89 5.65 -1.25 13.50
CA HIS A 89 6.62 -0.78 12.53
C HIS A 89 8.05 -1.13 12.95
N ASP A 90 8.79 -1.86 12.11
CA ASP A 90 10.24 -2.03 12.30
C ASP A 90 10.96 -0.74 11.88
N VAL A 91 11.00 0.23 12.79
CA VAL A 91 11.62 1.55 12.55
C VAL A 91 13.11 1.44 12.22
N ASN A 92 13.79 0.37 12.64
CA ASN A 92 15.19 0.14 12.27
C ASN A 92 15.31 -0.31 10.81
N ALA A 93 14.44 -1.22 10.37
CA ALA A 93 14.35 -1.64 8.98
C ALA A 93 14.00 -0.47 8.05
N ILE A 94 13.01 0.34 8.43
CA ILE A 94 12.57 1.51 7.67
C ILE A 94 13.72 2.50 7.49
N ASN A 95 14.39 2.88 8.59
CA ASN A 95 15.48 3.86 8.53
C ASN A 95 16.72 3.32 7.81
N ARG A 96 17.01 2.02 7.96
CA ARG A 96 18.07 1.37 7.17
C ARG A 96 17.77 1.43 5.67
N ALA A 97 16.55 1.06 5.27
CA ALA A 97 16.14 1.11 3.88
C ALA A 97 16.16 2.55 3.36
N ALA A 98 15.75 3.52 4.17
CA ALA A 98 15.79 4.94 3.82
C ALA A 98 17.23 5.37 3.49
N LYS A 99 18.18 5.10 4.40
CA LYS A 99 19.59 5.40 4.21
C LYS A 99 20.18 4.79 2.95
N GLU A 100 19.94 3.50 2.73
CA GLU A 100 20.48 2.76 1.58
C GLU A 100 19.88 3.22 0.24
N ASN A 101 18.76 3.92 0.27
CA ASN A 101 18.08 4.46 -0.91
C ASN A 101 18.19 6.00 -1.05
N GLY A 102 19.02 6.67 -0.23
CA GLY A 102 19.24 8.12 -0.33
C GLY A 102 18.13 8.99 0.30
N PHE A 103 17.28 8.40 1.14
CA PHE A 103 16.26 9.09 1.93
C PHE A 103 16.81 9.51 3.28
N LYS A 104 16.20 10.54 3.86
CA LYS A 104 16.51 11.03 5.21
C LYS A 104 16.13 9.96 6.24
N GLU A 105 17.05 9.69 7.16
CA GLU A 105 16.77 8.88 8.34
C GLU A 105 16.08 9.74 9.42
N PHE A 106 15.16 9.13 10.15
CA PHE A 106 14.50 9.64 11.34
C PHE A 106 14.61 8.58 12.45
N PRO A 107 15.76 8.51 13.15
CA PRO A 107 16.02 7.45 14.12
C PRO A 107 14.90 7.29 15.16
N GLY A 108 14.42 6.06 15.34
CA GLY A 108 13.34 5.72 16.28
C GLY A 108 11.93 6.16 15.84
N GLN A 109 11.76 6.66 14.62
CA GLN A 109 10.48 7.14 14.11
C GLN A 109 10.16 6.54 12.74
N ASN A 110 8.85 6.45 12.46
CA ASN A 110 8.32 6.11 11.15
C ASN A 110 7.73 7.36 10.49
N PHE A 111 8.21 7.69 9.28
CA PHE A 111 7.70 8.78 8.45
C PHE A 111 7.46 8.36 6.99
N TYR A 112 7.36 7.05 6.76
CA TYR A 112 7.33 6.48 5.41
C TYR A 112 6.22 5.44 5.23
N GLU A 113 5.95 4.65 6.26
CA GLU A 113 5.16 3.42 6.14
C GLU A 113 3.77 3.54 6.77
N ASN A 114 2.76 3.11 6.02
CA ASN A 114 1.50 2.61 6.57
C ASN A 114 1.57 1.07 6.56
N LEU A 115 1.38 0.45 7.73
CA LEU A 115 1.56 -1.00 7.91
C LEU A 115 0.21 -1.69 8.06
N SER A 116 0.02 -2.78 7.34
CA SER A 116 -1.11 -3.68 7.55
C SER A 116 -0.60 -5.11 7.75
N MET A 117 -1.09 -5.78 8.78
CA MET A 117 -0.63 -7.11 9.17
C MET A 117 -1.79 -8.09 9.26
N GLY A 118 -1.55 -9.36 8.92
CA GLY A 118 -2.49 -10.47 9.14
C GLY A 118 -3.74 -10.44 8.26
N ARG A 119 -3.67 -9.78 7.10
CA ARG A 119 -4.78 -9.73 6.12
C ARG A 119 -4.71 -10.81 5.04
N PHE A 120 -3.58 -11.49 4.94
CA PHE A 120 -3.38 -12.68 4.15
C PHE A 120 -2.43 -13.62 4.90
N THR A 121 -2.40 -14.88 4.47
CA THR A 121 -1.45 -15.87 4.99
C THR A 121 -0.48 -16.27 3.90
N THR A 122 0.76 -16.56 4.26
CA THR A 122 1.68 -17.23 3.34
C THR A 122 1.59 -18.74 3.49
N GLN A 123 1.78 -19.46 2.37
CA GLN A 123 2.01 -20.89 2.34
C GLN A 123 3.29 -21.16 1.57
N GLU A 124 4.26 -21.84 2.18
CA GLU A 124 5.61 -22.04 1.64
C GLU A 124 6.28 -20.73 1.16
N GLY A 125 6.01 -19.61 1.85
CA GLY A 125 6.55 -18.29 1.55
C GLY A 125 5.87 -17.62 0.37
N LYS A 126 4.67 -18.07 -0.02
CA LYS A 126 3.95 -17.56 -1.17
C LYS A 126 2.52 -17.15 -0.82
N VAL A 127 2.00 -16.20 -1.59
CA VAL A 127 0.60 -15.76 -1.60
C VAL A 127 0.13 -15.60 -3.04
N SER A 128 -1.13 -15.85 -3.36
CA SER A 128 -1.66 -15.57 -4.70
C SER A 128 -1.83 -14.06 -4.91
N MET A 129 -1.71 -13.59 -6.15
CA MET A 129 -1.99 -12.19 -6.48
C MET A 129 -3.44 -11.82 -6.14
N TYR A 130 -4.37 -12.76 -6.30
CA TYR A 130 -5.78 -12.57 -5.89
C TYR A 130 -5.90 -12.29 -4.39
N ASP A 131 -5.27 -13.12 -3.54
CA ASP A 131 -5.34 -12.94 -2.09
C ASP A 131 -4.62 -11.67 -1.63
N PHE A 132 -3.51 -11.31 -2.29
CA PHE A 132 -2.85 -10.02 -2.07
C PHE A 132 -3.77 -8.84 -2.39
N GLU A 133 -4.37 -8.78 -3.58
CA GLU A 133 -5.23 -7.67 -4.00
C GLU A 133 -6.43 -7.52 -3.05
N LYS A 134 -7.03 -8.66 -2.65
CA LYS A 134 -8.11 -8.70 -1.65
C LYS A 134 -7.68 -8.16 -0.30
N ALA A 135 -6.52 -8.60 0.19
CA ALA A 135 -5.95 -8.14 1.46
C ALA A 135 -5.58 -6.66 1.43
N ALA A 136 -4.99 -6.18 0.34
CA ALA A 136 -4.57 -4.79 0.15
C ALA A 136 -5.77 -3.85 0.06
N ARG A 137 -6.83 -4.22 -0.68
CA ARG A 137 -8.09 -3.46 -0.68
C ARG A 137 -8.69 -3.40 0.72
N ASN A 138 -8.70 -4.53 1.44
CA ASN A 138 -9.21 -4.58 2.80
C ASN A 138 -8.38 -3.71 3.77
N ALA A 139 -7.05 -3.64 3.59
CA ALA A 139 -6.17 -2.73 4.32
C ALA A 139 -6.54 -1.27 4.09
N LEU A 140 -6.63 -0.84 2.82
CA LEU A 140 -6.99 0.54 2.48
C LEU A 140 -8.37 0.93 3.04
N VAL A 141 -9.37 0.06 2.92
CA VAL A 141 -10.71 0.31 3.49
C VAL A 141 -10.62 0.52 5.00
N SER A 142 -9.85 -0.30 5.71
CA SER A 142 -9.67 -0.16 7.15
C SER A 142 -8.96 1.14 7.52
N MET A 143 -7.86 1.47 6.83
CA MET A 143 -7.06 2.67 7.09
C MET A 143 -7.79 3.96 6.74
N LEU A 144 -8.67 3.95 5.73
CA LEU A 144 -9.44 5.13 5.33
C LEU A 144 -10.75 5.30 6.10
N MET A 145 -11.38 4.19 6.51
CA MET A 145 -12.78 4.20 6.96
C MET A 145 -13.00 3.60 8.35
N ASN A 146 -11.94 3.15 9.03
CA ASN A 146 -12.03 2.52 10.36
C ASN A 146 -10.71 2.63 11.14
N ASP A 147 -10.08 3.80 11.11
CA ASP A 147 -8.73 4.02 11.66
C ASP A 147 -8.73 4.67 13.05
N GLY A 148 -9.87 4.62 13.74
CA GLY A 148 -10.03 5.24 15.06
C GLY A 148 -9.09 4.69 16.12
N HIS A 149 -8.69 3.42 16.01
CA HIS A 149 -7.76 2.80 16.97
C HIS A 149 -6.33 3.37 16.89
N SER A 150 -5.94 3.91 15.73
CA SER A 150 -4.64 4.57 15.51
C SER A 150 -4.77 6.09 15.53
N GLY A 151 -5.93 6.62 15.95
CA GLY A 151 -6.16 8.06 15.95
C GLY A 151 -6.19 8.68 14.55
N TYR A 152 -6.54 7.91 13.51
CA TYR A 152 -6.60 8.33 12.10
C TYR A 152 -5.24 8.64 11.45
N SER A 153 -4.13 8.20 12.05
CA SER A 153 -2.80 8.44 11.51
C SER A 153 -2.60 7.86 10.11
N HIS A 154 -3.22 6.73 9.78
CA HIS A 154 -3.11 6.14 8.45
C HIS A 154 -3.97 6.90 7.45
N LEU A 155 -5.19 7.29 7.84
CA LEU A 155 -6.06 8.15 7.02
C LEU A 155 -5.32 9.44 6.63
N ASP A 156 -4.74 10.13 7.63
CA ASP A 156 -4.02 11.38 7.43
C ASP A 156 -2.78 11.17 6.54
N SER A 157 -2.01 10.10 6.76
CA SER A 157 -0.83 9.79 5.95
C SER A 157 -1.17 9.45 4.50
N LEU A 158 -2.17 8.60 4.25
CA LEU A 158 -2.59 8.20 2.90
C LEU A 158 -3.19 9.36 2.09
N LEU A 159 -3.80 10.33 2.77
CA LEU A 159 -4.43 11.50 2.18
C LEU A 159 -3.58 12.78 2.30
N ASP A 160 -2.32 12.69 2.74
CA ASP A 160 -1.44 13.85 2.79
C ASP A 160 -1.25 14.41 1.36
N ALA A 161 -1.61 15.69 1.21
CA ALA A 161 -1.54 16.41 -0.05
C ALA A 161 -0.10 16.61 -0.55
N ASN A 162 0.88 16.56 0.35
CA ASN A 162 2.28 16.74 0.03
C ASN A 162 2.92 15.48 -0.54
N GLU A 163 2.30 14.31 -0.40
CA GLU A 163 2.86 13.06 -0.91
C GLU A 163 2.67 12.94 -2.42
N THR A 164 3.73 12.49 -3.11
CA THR A 164 3.80 12.48 -4.58
C THR A 164 4.18 11.13 -5.16
N ASN A 165 4.91 10.28 -4.45
CA ASN A 165 5.22 8.91 -4.83
C ASN A 165 4.69 7.91 -3.80
N MET A 166 4.31 6.73 -4.27
CA MET A 166 3.93 5.60 -3.44
C MET A 166 4.31 4.28 -4.12
N ALA A 167 4.69 3.28 -3.32
CA ALA A 167 4.85 1.90 -3.76
C ALA A 167 4.48 0.93 -2.63
N VAL A 168 4.29 -0.34 -2.99
CA VAL A 168 3.89 -1.38 -2.05
C VAL A 168 4.84 -2.56 -2.10
N SER A 169 5.09 -3.14 -0.94
CA SER A 169 5.78 -4.40 -0.76
C SER A 169 5.07 -5.27 0.26
N ILE A 170 5.48 -6.54 0.35
CA ILE A 170 4.98 -7.50 1.33
C ILE A 170 6.13 -8.24 1.99
N SER A 171 5.97 -8.57 3.26
CA SER A 171 6.90 -9.43 4.01
C SER A 171 6.14 -10.56 4.70
N GLY A 172 6.87 -11.61 5.07
CA GLY A 172 6.32 -12.75 5.79
C GLY A 172 7.25 -13.95 5.77
N ASP A 173 7.02 -14.89 6.68
CA ASP A 173 7.72 -16.17 6.73
C ASP A 173 7.03 -17.26 5.89
N LEU A 174 7.47 -18.53 6.01
CA LEU A 174 7.01 -19.61 5.13
C LEU A 174 5.51 -19.91 5.30
N ASN A 175 5.03 -20.05 6.53
CA ASN A 175 3.62 -20.34 6.82
C ASN A 175 3.13 -19.33 7.86
N ASP A 176 3.05 -18.08 7.43
CA ASP A 176 2.87 -16.92 8.28
C ASP A 176 1.42 -16.42 8.21
N ILE A 177 0.76 -16.39 9.36
CA ILE A 177 -0.61 -15.87 9.49
C ILE A 177 -0.65 -14.36 9.76
N SER A 178 0.52 -13.78 10.02
CA SER A 178 0.76 -12.37 10.34
C SER A 178 1.60 -11.69 9.26
N ALA A 179 1.55 -12.19 8.02
CA ALA A 179 2.25 -11.56 6.91
C ALA A 179 1.79 -10.09 6.72
N LYS A 180 2.69 -9.25 6.20
CA LYS A 180 2.58 -7.79 6.23
C LYS A 180 2.48 -7.20 4.84
N ILE A 181 1.77 -6.09 4.73
CA ILE A 181 1.71 -5.18 3.59
C ILE A 181 2.32 -3.85 4.04
N HIS A 182 3.37 -3.41 3.36
CA HIS A 182 4.04 -2.15 3.60
C HIS A 182 3.63 -1.17 2.50
N ILE A 183 2.93 -0.11 2.86
CA ILE A 183 2.53 0.96 1.92
C ILE A 183 3.45 2.14 2.19
N ILE A 184 4.40 2.38 1.28
CA ILE A 184 5.43 3.41 1.43
C ILE A 184 5.06 4.60 0.56
N SER A 185 4.94 5.78 1.18
CA SER A 185 4.74 7.05 0.47
C SER A 185 5.77 8.09 0.88
N TYR A 186 6.12 8.95 -0.06
CA TYR A 186 7.05 10.05 0.17
C TYR A 186 6.93 11.13 -0.92
N ASN A 187 7.56 12.27 -0.64
CA ASN A 187 7.81 13.32 -1.61
C ASN A 187 9.29 13.66 -1.70
N GLN A 188 9.65 14.53 -2.65
CA GLN A 188 11.03 14.94 -2.90
C GLN A 188 11.75 15.46 -1.64
N SER A 189 11.04 16.11 -0.71
CA SER A 189 11.64 16.67 0.51
C SER A 189 12.21 15.60 1.46
N LYS A 190 11.80 14.33 1.30
CA LYS A 190 12.30 13.20 2.09
C LYS A 190 13.66 12.67 1.61
N LEU A 191 14.12 13.07 0.42
CA LEU A 191 15.45 12.71 -0.07
C LEU A 191 16.53 13.56 0.59
N VAL A 192 17.72 12.97 0.75
CA VAL A 192 18.93 13.71 1.16
C VAL A 192 19.34 14.69 0.07
N GLU A 193 19.30 14.24 -1.18
CA GLU A 193 19.62 15.01 -2.38
C GLU A 193 18.39 15.11 -3.28
N ALA A 194 17.72 16.28 -3.30
CA ALA A 194 16.45 16.47 -3.99
C ALA A 194 16.51 16.20 -5.52
N ASN A 195 17.66 16.40 -6.15
CA ASN A 195 17.89 16.15 -7.59
C ASN A 195 17.93 14.65 -7.95
N THR A 196 17.94 13.75 -6.97
CA THR A 196 17.85 12.29 -7.18
C THR A 196 16.42 11.77 -7.20
N TYR A 197 15.43 12.67 -7.10
CA TYR A 197 14.01 12.31 -7.10
C TYR A 197 13.57 11.74 -8.45
N GLU A 198 13.00 10.53 -8.42
CA GLU A 198 12.33 9.96 -9.58
C GLU A 198 10.84 10.30 -9.55
N GLU A 199 10.40 11.05 -10.56
CA GLU A 199 8.98 11.45 -10.72
C GLU A 199 8.04 10.24 -10.81
N GLY A 200 8.41 9.22 -11.58
CA GLY A 200 7.55 8.07 -11.82
C GLY A 200 6.32 8.36 -12.68
N THR A 201 5.37 7.44 -12.68
CA THR A 201 4.12 7.51 -13.46
C THR A 201 2.93 7.11 -12.61
N ALA A 202 1.80 7.79 -12.77
CA ALA A 202 0.57 7.42 -12.08
C ALA A 202 -0.12 6.24 -12.79
N PRO A 203 -0.58 5.20 -12.07
CA PRO A 203 -1.39 4.14 -12.63
C PRO A 203 -2.67 4.68 -13.29
N VAL A 204 -3.05 4.07 -14.41
CA VAL A 204 -4.28 4.43 -15.13
C VAL A 204 -5.42 3.55 -14.63
N PHE A 205 -6.21 4.06 -13.68
CA PHE A 205 -7.45 3.45 -13.20
C PHE A 205 -8.64 4.32 -13.63
N LYS A 206 -9.61 3.74 -14.34
CA LYS A 206 -10.86 4.43 -14.64
C LYS A 206 -11.77 4.31 -13.42
N SER A 207 -12.28 5.44 -12.94
CA SER A 207 -13.27 5.45 -11.87
C SER A 207 -14.56 4.74 -12.29
N LYS A 208 -15.29 4.19 -11.32
CA LYS A 208 -16.59 3.57 -11.56
C LYS A 208 -17.55 4.51 -12.28
N GLU A 209 -17.54 5.79 -11.90
CA GLU A 209 -18.39 6.83 -12.47
C GLU A 209 -18.04 7.13 -13.94
N THR A 210 -16.76 7.03 -14.30
CA THR A 210 -16.30 7.17 -15.70
C THR A 210 -16.79 5.99 -16.53
N LEU A 211 -16.61 4.76 -16.04
CA LEU A 211 -17.07 3.54 -16.71
C LEU A 211 -18.60 3.52 -16.87
N GLN A 212 -19.35 4.00 -15.86
CA GLN A 212 -20.81 4.10 -15.94
C GLN A 212 -21.27 5.04 -17.08
N LYS A 213 -20.53 6.11 -17.36
CA LYS A 213 -20.82 7.01 -18.49
C LYS A 213 -20.45 6.40 -19.85
N GLU A 214 -19.48 5.49 -19.89
CA GLU A 214 -19.08 4.80 -21.14
C GLU A 214 -20.08 3.73 -21.56
N VAL A 215 -20.87 3.20 -20.62
CA VAL A 215 -21.85 2.12 -20.85
C VAL A 215 -23.29 2.62 -20.92
N ALA A 216 -23.58 3.83 -20.43
CA ALA A 216 -24.89 4.49 -20.49
C ALA A 216 -25.19 5.04 -21.89
#